data_AF-A0A507CYJ0-F1
#
_entry.id   AF-A0A507CYJ0-F1
#
_cell.length_a   1.000
_cell.length_b   1.000
_cell.length_c   1.000
_cell.angle_alpha   90.00
_cell.angle_beta   90.00
_cell.angle_gamma   90.00
#
_symmetry.space_group_name_H-M   'P 1'
#
loop_
_entity.id
_entity.type
_entity.pdbx_description
1 polymer ?
#
loop_
_entity_poly.entity_id
_entity_poly.type
_entity_poly.pdbx_seq_one_letter_code
_entity_poly.pdbx_strand_id
1 'polypeptide(L)'
;MSGQQWTFGGLQASTPPVSRKRKPSANPYDDDVLPNTSNTSPTISMMATNNIYMHLNTPSKRYKTGFLAPETNTLQLLAAPRPPALPVARPPAIDKVLDTLDRNQLVTILTSLIHQHPALAGVVAGMLPRPTIKTVSGLLSTLEKKLNDSFPYSKWAPDRSDYSFNRVRPILMEVKDAIIHYMPYFVEPSSYTRDMAHEYPDHAFGFLQIATSLVHRLPLWQNATHNDETRNDLYIVLGRGWNAACAELVRRVKEEGKMFASSVVTEWGQNLLTHVEHVGGRFGFAEAVEAFRATCGWMIPGSAVGGNTVGGLLGSNNTNSPLPYAWMAAGHTPATGPPLHYHSPSLSQQYH
;
A
#
# COMPACT_ATOMS: atom_id res chain seq x y z
N MET A 1 39.65 -31.57 60.75
CA MET A 1 38.53 -30.65 61.03
C MET A 1 37.49 -30.84 59.95
N SER A 2 36.30 -31.34 60.35
CA SER A 2 34.95 -31.25 59.73
C SER A 2 34.79 -31.52 58.22
N GLY A 3 33.92 -32.39 57.73
CA GLY A 3 32.74 -33.02 58.33
C GLY A 3 32.05 -33.95 57.31
N GLN A 4 31.08 -34.69 57.82
CA GLN A 4 30.57 -35.98 57.34
C GLN A 4 29.57 -35.94 56.16
N GLN A 5 29.42 -37.14 55.58
CA GLN A 5 28.32 -37.72 54.78
C GLN A 5 26.90 -37.29 55.19
N TRP A 6 25.92 -37.43 54.28
CA TRP A 6 24.80 -38.40 54.38
C TRP A 6 23.97 -38.45 53.08
N THR A 7 23.60 -39.67 52.69
CA THR A 7 22.65 -40.04 51.62
C THR A 7 21.20 -39.98 52.09
N PHE A 8 20.24 -39.71 51.19
CA PHE A 8 18.88 -40.27 51.30
C PHE A 8 18.21 -40.39 49.91
N GLY A 9 17.51 -41.52 49.71
CA GLY A 9 16.61 -41.77 48.58
C GLY A 9 15.14 -41.58 48.96
N GLY A 10 14.25 -41.80 47.99
CA GLY A 10 12.81 -41.99 48.19
C GLY A 10 11.92 -41.01 47.42
N LEU A 11 11.48 -41.42 46.22
CA LEU A 11 10.37 -40.80 45.50
C LEU A 11 9.06 -41.43 45.96
N GLN A 12 8.17 -40.65 46.56
CA GLN A 12 6.75 -40.99 46.74
C GLN A 12 5.88 -40.08 45.89
N ALA A 13 4.96 -40.72 45.17
CA ALA A 13 3.89 -40.12 44.41
C ALA A 13 2.86 -39.46 45.34
N SER A 14 2.41 -38.26 44.98
CA SER A 14 1.28 -37.58 45.63
C SER A 14 0.24 -37.19 44.58
N THR A 15 -0.99 -37.59 44.86
CA THR A 15 -2.23 -37.40 44.12
C THR A 15 -2.79 -35.97 44.29
N PRO A 16 -3.70 -35.52 43.40
CA PRO A 16 -4.28 -34.17 43.44
C PRO A 16 -5.61 -34.09 44.22
N PRO A 17 -5.99 -32.94 44.79
CA PRO A 17 -7.33 -32.74 45.35
C PRO A 17 -8.31 -32.10 44.34
N VAL A 18 -9.30 -32.91 43.99
CA VAL A 18 -10.77 -32.70 43.87
C VAL A 18 -11.36 -31.27 44.01
N SER A 19 -12.11 -30.89 42.95
CA SER A 19 -13.40 -30.16 42.84
C SER A 19 -13.60 -28.74 43.39
N ARG A 20 -13.73 -27.77 42.47
CA ARG A 20 -14.52 -26.54 42.65
C ARG A 20 -15.92 -26.71 42.03
N LYS A 21 -16.96 -26.65 42.88
CA LYS A 21 -18.37 -26.54 42.50
C LYS A 21 -18.67 -25.16 41.87
N ARG A 22 -19.46 -25.17 40.80
CA ARG A 22 -20.09 -24.00 40.15
C ARG A 22 -21.42 -23.63 40.85
N LYS A 23 -21.67 -22.31 40.97
CA LYS A 23 -22.91 -21.46 40.89
C LYS A 23 -24.29 -22.03 41.33
N PRO A 24 -25.22 -21.20 41.89
CA PRO A 24 -25.90 -20.12 41.13
C PRO A 24 -26.24 -18.82 41.94
N SER A 25 -26.21 -17.63 41.30
CA SER A 25 -27.34 -16.79 40.82
C SER A 25 -28.11 -16.03 41.91
N ALA A 26 -28.05 -14.69 41.84
CA ALA A 26 -29.19 -13.80 42.12
C ALA A 26 -28.88 -12.41 41.55
N ASN A 27 -29.58 -12.06 40.48
CA ASN A 27 -29.67 -10.74 39.89
C ASN A 27 -31.08 -10.22 40.24
N PRO A 28 -31.23 -9.04 40.86
CA PRO A 28 -32.52 -8.35 40.84
C PRO A 28 -32.32 -6.89 40.43
N TYR A 29 -32.86 -6.52 39.27
CA TYR A 29 -33.64 -5.31 39.00
C TYR A 29 -33.78 -5.18 37.47
N ASP A 30 -34.94 -5.63 37.00
CA ASP A 30 -35.54 -5.28 35.71
C ASP A 30 -36.40 -4.02 35.85
N ASP A 31 -36.76 -3.47 34.69
CA ASP A 31 -37.78 -2.46 34.38
C ASP A 31 -37.39 -0.97 34.50
N ASP A 32 -37.14 -0.33 33.34
CA ASP A 32 -38.19 0.48 32.69
C ASP A 32 -37.75 1.10 31.32
N VAL A 33 -38.40 0.60 30.27
CA VAL A 33 -39.08 1.28 29.14
C VAL A 33 -38.53 2.62 28.58
N LEU A 34 -38.22 2.58 27.28
CA LEU A 34 -37.91 3.68 26.35
C LEU A 34 -39.04 4.72 26.19
N PRO A 35 -38.75 5.90 25.60
CA PRO A 35 -39.25 6.04 24.23
C PRO A 35 -38.29 6.67 23.20
N ASN A 36 -38.44 6.09 22.02
CA ASN A 36 -38.11 6.51 20.66
C ASN A 36 -38.39 8.01 20.37
N THR A 37 -37.41 8.72 19.79
CA THR A 37 -37.70 9.85 18.89
C THR A 37 -36.78 9.81 17.67
N SER A 38 -37.42 9.53 16.54
CA SER A 38 -36.95 9.74 15.18
C SER A 38 -37.12 11.23 14.87
N ASN A 39 -36.09 11.87 14.29
CA ASN A 39 -36.25 13.20 13.73
C ASN A 39 -36.12 13.15 12.21
N THR A 40 -37.28 13.36 11.62
CA THR A 40 -37.62 13.52 10.22
C THR A 40 -37.26 14.91 9.72
N SER A 41 -37.00 14.99 8.42
CA SER A 41 -36.86 16.20 7.60
C SER A 41 -38.04 17.18 7.74
N PRO A 42 -37.85 18.46 7.37
CA PRO A 42 -38.93 19.28 6.84
C PRO A 42 -38.78 19.49 5.33
N THR A 43 -39.84 19.17 4.59
CA THR A 43 -40.06 19.59 3.21
C THR A 43 -41.36 20.42 3.15
N ILE A 44 -41.39 21.38 2.20
CA ILE A 44 -42.56 22.05 1.60
C ILE A 44 -43.12 23.25 2.42
N SER A 45 -43.43 24.43 1.88
CA SER A 45 -43.27 25.13 0.59
C SER A 45 -44.01 26.47 0.76
N MET A 46 -43.70 27.52 -0.03
CA MET A 46 -44.68 28.25 -0.85
C MET A 46 -44.19 29.64 -1.32
N MET A 47 -44.30 29.84 -2.65
CA MET A 47 -44.51 31.12 -3.37
C MET A 47 -43.29 32.07 -3.46
N ALA A 48 -42.94 32.71 -4.59
CA ALA A 48 -43.61 32.93 -5.85
C ALA A 48 -42.59 33.18 -6.99
N THR A 49 -43.06 32.85 -8.19
CA THR A 49 -42.64 33.24 -9.54
C THR A 49 -42.11 34.67 -9.74
N ASN A 50 -40.99 34.86 -10.44
CA ASN A 50 -40.94 35.38 -11.82
C ASN A 50 -39.51 35.75 -12.27
N ASN A 51 -39.06 35.10 -13.34
CA ASN A 51 -38.08 35.66 -14.27
C ASN A 51 -38.76 36.73 -15.13
N ILE A 52 -38.04 37.77 -15.55
CA ILE A 52 -37.85 38.20 -16.96
C ILE A 52 -37.10 39.55 -17.00
N TYR A 53 -36.10 39.57 -17.88
CA TYR A 53 -35.30 40.69 -18.37
C TYR A 53 -36.11 41.91 -18.80
N MET A 54 -35.61 43.12 -18.52
CA MET A 54 -35.69 44.28 -19.41
C MET A 54 -34.48 45.20 -19.20
N HIS A 55 -33.96 45.68 -20.33
CA HIS A 55 -32.76 46.48 -20.52
C HIS A 55 -33.14 47.98 -20.65
N LEU A 56 -32.13 48.85 -20.72
CA LEU A 56 -32.11 50.25 -21.20
C LEU A 56 -32.06 51.44 -20.20
N ASN A 57 -30.93 52.16 -20.35
CA ASN A 57 -30.75 53.60 -20.50
C ASN A 57 -31.32 54.58 -19.46
N THR A 58 -30.41 55.32 -18.81
CA THR A 58 -30.63 56.73 -18.46
C THR A 58 -29.39 57.58 -18.76
N PRO A 59 -29.52 58.71 -19.48
CA PRO A 59 -28.41 59.58 -19.87
C PRO A 59 -28.10 60.66 -18.83
N SER A 60 -26.87 61.19 -18.92
CA SER A 60 -26.41 62.39 -18.22
C SER A 60 -27.13 63.67 -18.68
N LYS A 61 -27.40 64.60 -17.76
CA LYS A 61 -26.86 65.98 -17.72
C LYS A 61 -27.69 66.93 -16.84
N ARG A 62 -26.94 67.88 -16.25
CA ARG A 62 -27.18 69.33 -16.17
C ARG A 62 -27.60 69.90 -14.81
N TYR A 63 -26.64 70.53 -14.15
CA TYR A 63 -26.87 71.81 -13.46
C TYR A 63 -26.03 72.89 -14.14
N LYS A 64 -26.73 73.85 -14.75
CA LYS A 64 -26.34 75.27 -14.99
C LYS A 64 -26.50 75.98 -13.62
N THR A 65 -25.82 77.05 -13.20
CA THR A 65 -25.41 78.31 -13.85
C THR A 65 -24.67 79.19 -12.80
N GLY A 66 -23.87 80.16 -13.25
CA GLY A 66 -23.45 81.34 -12.46
C GLY A 66 -22.00 81.75 -12.73
N PHE A 67 -21.66 82.31 -13.91
CA PHE A 67 -21.55 83.76 -14.21
C PHE A 67 -20.68 84.58 -13.23
N LEU A 68 -19.52 85.07 -13.71
CA LEU A 68 -19.16 86.51 -13.76
C LEU A 68 -17.86 86.74 -14.60
N ALA A 69 -18.01 87.61 -15.60
CA ALA A 69 -17.09 88.50 -16.31
C ALA A 69 -15.78 88.01 -16.99
N PRO A 70 -15.46 88.56 -18.19
CA PRO A 70 -14.27 88.23 -18.97
C PRO A 70 -13.11 89.18 -18.63
N GLU A 71 -11.87 88.75 -18.83
CA GLU A 71 -10.81 89.56 -19.46
C GLU A 71 -9.65 88.64 -19.86
N THR A 72 -9.15 88.91 -21.07
CA THR A 72 -8.00 88.29 -21.71
C THR A 72 -6.72 88.61 -20.97
N ASN A 73 -5.93 87.59 -20.60
CA ASN A 73 -4.47 87.71 -20.57
C ASN A 73 -3.79 86.33 -20.51
N THR A 74 -2.92 86.11 -21.50
CA THR A 74 -1.85 85.13 -21.55
C THR A 74 -0.96 85.22 -20.32
N LEU A 75 -0.90 84.17 -19.49
CA LEU A 75 0.25 83.91 -18.63
C LEU A 75 0.52 82.41 -18.53
N GLN A 76 1.72 82.05 -18.96
CA GLN A 76 2.41 80.78 -18.75
C GLN A 76 2.29 80.35 -17.29
N LEU A 77 1.64 79.22 -17.03
CA LEU A 77 1.78 78.51 -15.75
C LEU A 77 2.77 77.36 -15.95
N LEU A 78 3.91 77.49 -15.28
CA LEU A 78 4.96 76.50 -15.05
C LEU A 78 4.50 75.05 -15.23
N ALA A 79 5.20 74.31 -16.09
CA ALA A 79 5.15 72.86 -16.08
C ALA A 79 5.55 72.37 -14.67
N ALA A 80 4.55 72.02 -13.86
CA ALA A 80 4.77 71.36 -12.59
C ALA A 80 5.59 70.08 -12.86
N PRO A 81 6.61 69.75 -12.04
CA PRO A 81 7.29 68.47 -12.14
C PRO A 81 6.23 67.39 -12.07
N ARG A 82 6.14 66.56 -13.12
CA ARG A 82 5.27 65.40 -13.14
C ARG A 82 5.49 64.64 -11.82
N PRO A 83 4.45 64.40 -10.99
CA PRO A 83 4.64 63.59 -9.80
C PRO A 83 5.26 62.26 -10.22
N PRO A 84 6.24 61.72 -9.48
CA PRO A 84 6.87 60.46 -9.84
C PRO A 84 5.75 59.44 -10.09
N ALA A 85 5.70 58.92 -11.31
CA ALA A 85 4.69 57.94 -11.69
C ALA A 85 4.73 56.83 -10.64
N LEU A 86 3.62 56.64 -9.92
CA LEU A 86 3.49 55.55 -8.97
C LEU A 86 3.91 54.27 -9.70
N PRO A 87 4.75 53.41 -9.10
CA PRO A 87 5.21 52.19 -9.75
C PRO A 87 3.98 51.44 -10.28
N VAL A 88 3.94 51.20 -11.59
CA VAL A 88 2.93 50.36 -12.22
C VAL A 88 2.86 49.08 -11.40
N ALA A 89 1.70 48.79 -10.81
CA ALA A 89 1.48 47.65 -9.94
C ALA A 89 1.73 46.37 -10.74
N ARG A 90 2.99 45.94 -10.77
CA ARG A 90 3.39 44.68 -11.39
C ARG A 90 2.71 43.58 -10.57
N PRO A 91 1.95 42.67 -11.20
CA PRO A 91 1.45 41.49 -10.50
C PRO A 91 2.61 40.81 -9.79
N PRO A 92 2.42 40.36 -8.53
CA PRO A 92 3.47 39.68 -7.80
C PRO A 92 4.02 38.52 -8.64
N ALA A 93 5.34 38.42 -8.71
CA ALA A 93 6.00 37.42 -9.50
C ALA A 93 5.59 36.03 -8.98
N ILE A 94 5.08 35.17 -9.86
CA ILE A 94 4.44 33.91 -9.49
C ILE A 94 5.39 32.99 -8.72
N ASP A 95 6.68 33.00 -9.05
CA ASP A 95 7.76 32.31 -8.35
C ASP A 95 7.80 32.70 -6.87
N LYS A 96 7.69 34.00 -6.56
CA LYS A 96 7.70 34.50 -5.18
C LYS A 96 6.45 34.12 -4.39
N VAL A 97 5.31 33.98 -5.06
CA VAL A 97 4.10 33.49 -4.41
C VAL A 97 4.21 32.00 -4.15
N LEU A 98 4.70 31.22 -5.12
CA LEU A 98 4.94 29.78 -4.95
C LEU A 98 5.96 29.48 -3.83
N ASP A 99 7.01 30.30 -3.69
CA ASP A 99 8.01 30.19 -2.60
C ASP A 99 7.39 30.35 -1.20
N THR A 100 6.26 31.06 -1.08
CA THR A 100 5.57 31.25 0.21
C THR A 100 4.61 30.13 0.58
N LEU A 101 4.33 29.21 -0.34
CA LEU A 101 3.40 28.11 -0.14
C LEU A 101 4.06 26.95 0.59
N ASP A 102 3.29 26.28 1.46
CA ASP A 102 3.73 25.04 2.06
C ASP A 102 3.65 23.85 1.08
N ARG A 103 4.25 22.72 1.47
CA ARG A 103 4.27 21.49 0.65
C ARG A 103 2.87 21.02 0.26
N ASN A 104 1.90 21.07 1.17
CA ASN A 104 0.56 20.56 0.92
C ASN A 104 -0.21 21.47 -0.04
N GLN A 105 -0.03 22.78 0.07
CA GLN A 105 -0.59 23.77 -0.84
C GLN A 105 -0.04 23.59 -2.26
N LEU A 106 1.28 23.41 -2.41
CA LEU A 106 1.90 23.14 -3.71
C LEU A 106 1.38 21.84 -4.34
N VAL A 107 1.29 20.76 -3.56
CA VAL A 107 0.74 19.47 -4.04
C VAL A 107 -0.72 19.62 -4.47
N THR A 108 -1.53 20.36 -3.71
CA THR A 108 -2.95 20.59 -4.01
C THR A 108 -3.12 21.37 -5.32
N ILE A 109 -2.32 22.42 -5.51
CA ILE A 109 -2.33 23.22 -6.75
C ILE A 109 -1.88 22.36 -7.94
N LEU A 110 -0.78 21.62 -7.80
CA LEU A 110 -0.26 20.78 -8.88
C LEU A 110 -1.26 19.67 -9.26
N THR A 111 -1.89 19.03 -8.27
CA THR A 111 -2.91 18.01 -8.49
C THR A 111 -4.14 18.60 -9.19
N SER A 112 -4.58 19.78 -8.76
CA SER A 112 -5.70 20.50 -9.41
C SER A 112 -5.37 20.89 -10.85
N LEU A 113 -4.13 21.31 -11.11
CA LEU A 113 -3.64 21.65 -12.44
C LEU A 113 -3.62 20.41 -13.36
N ILE A 114 -3.16 19.28 -12.85
CA ILE A 114 -3.17 18.00 -13.58
C ILE A 114 -4.61 17.54 -13.87
N HIS A 115 -5.53 17.70 -12.92
CA HIS A 115 -6.95 17.36 -13.13
C HIS A 115 -7.60 18.25 -14.20
N GLN A 116 -7.29 19.55 -14.23
CA GLN A 116 -7.80 20.47 -15.24
C GLN A 116 -7.14 20.27 -16.61
N HIS A 117 -5.89 19.82 -16.63
CA HIS A 117 -5.12 19.56 -17.85
C HIS A 117 -4.42 18.20 -17.81
N PRO A 118 -5.12 17.08 -18.08
CA PRO A 118 -4.56 15.73 -17.98
C PRO A 118 -3.32 15.48 -18.85
N ALA A 119 -3.17 16.22 -19.95
CA ALA A 119 -1.97 16.16 -20.81
C ALA A 119 -0.67 16.52 -20.06
N LEU A 120 -0.74 17.30 -18.98
CA LEU A 120 0.41 17.66 -18.16
C LEU A 120 0.87 16.51 -17.26
N ALA A 121 0.03 15.51 -16.98
CA ALA A 121 0.34 14.41 -16.08
C ALA A 121 1.64 13.69 -16.49
N GLY A 122 1.78 13.35 -17.77
CA GLY A 122 2.97 12.67 -18.29
C GLY A 122 4.23 13.55 -18.26
N VAL A 123 4.08 14.85 -18.52
CA VAL A 123 5.21 15.80 -18.48
C VAL A 123 5.71 15.96 -17.05
N VAL A 124 4.79 16.19 -16.09
CA VAL A 124 5.14 16.31 -14.68
C VAL A 124 5.74 15.01 -14.16
N ALA A 125 5.15 13.85 -14.49
CA ALA A 125 5.71 12.55 -14.13
C ALA A 125 7.13 12.34 -14.66
N GLY A 126 7.42 12.78 -15.89
CA GLY A 126 8.76 12.73 -16.47
C GLY A 126 9.78 13.67 -15.82
N MET A 127 9.33 14.72 -15.12
CA MET A 127 10.18 15.63 -14.36
C MET A 127 10.42 15.17 -12.91
N LEU A 128 9.57 14.28 -12.39
CA LEU A 128 9.71 13.75 -11.04
C LEU A 128 10.78 12.66 -11.00
N PRO A 129 11.67 12.66 -9.99
CA PRO A 129 12.64 11.58 -9.83
C PRO A 129 11.90 10.27 -9.56
N ARG A 130 12.29 9.20 -10.26
CA ARG A 130 11.72 7.87 -10.01
C ARG A 130 12.01 7.44 -8.56
N PRO A 131 11.04 6.84 -7.86
CA PRO A 131 11.27 6.27 -6.54
C PRO A 131 12.36 5.21 -6.57
N THR A 132 13.37 5.33 -5.71
CA THR A 132 14.43 4.31 -5.57
C THR A 132 14.10 3.34 -4.44
N ILE A 133 14.68 2.14 -4.47
CA ILE A 133 14.53 1.16 -3.39
C ILE A 133 14.96 1.73 -2.04
N LYS A 134 16.06 2.51 -2.01
CA LYS A 134 16.56 3.14 -0.77
C LYS A 134 15.54 4.12 -0.20
N THR A 135 14.98 4.98 -1.04
CA THR A 135 13.97 5.97 -0.63
C THR A 135 12.73 5.29 -0.07
N VAL A 136 12.21 4.28 -0.78
CA VAL A 136 10.99 3.57 -0.36
C VAL A 136 11.23 2.72 0.87
N SER A 137 12.39 2.06 1.00
CA SER A 137 12.78 1.33 2.20
C SER A 137 12.84 2.22 3.45
N GLY A 138 13.43 3.42 3.32
CA GLY A 138 13.47 4.41 4.39
C GLY A 138 12.09 4.92 4.79
N LEU A 139 11.20 5.15 3.82
CA LEU A 139 9.80 5.52 4.07
C LEU A 139 9.07 4.40 4.83
N LEU A 140 9.16 3.15 4.34
CA LEU A 140 8.51 1.99 4.95
C LEU A 140 9.00 1.75 6.38
N SER A 141 10.30 1.91 6.63
CA SER A 141 10.89 1.81 7.97
C SER A 141 10.39 2.92 8.91
N THR A 142 10.19 4.13 8.38
CA THR A 142 9.63 5.25 9.15
C THR A 142 8.17 4.99 9.51
N LEU A 143 7.37 4.47 8.57
CA LEU A 143 5.97 4.09 8.81
C LEU A 143 5.86 2.93 9.80
N GLU A 144 6.74 1.92 9.71
CA GLU A 144 6.80 0.83 10.68
C GLU A 144 7.12 1.34 12.10
N LYS A 145 8.07 2.27 12.23
CA LYS A 145 8.36 2.92 13.50
C LYS A 145 7.14 3.68 14.03
N LYS A 146 6.52 4.51 13.19
CA LYS A 146 5.30 5.26 13.54
C LYS A 146 4.16 4.34 13.97
N LEU A 147 4.03 3.17 13.32
CA LEU A 147 3.05 2.15 13.69
C LEU A 147 3.33 1.61 15.10
N ASN A 148 4.58 1.26 15.38
CA ASN A 148 5.00 0.78 16.70
C ASN A 148 4.78 1.83 17.80
N ASP A 149 5.10 3.10 17.51
CA ASP A 149 4.92 4.21 18.44
C ASP A 149 3.43 4.55 18.68
N SER A 150 2.53 4.16 17.77
CA SER A 150 1.10 4.41 17.88
C SER A 150 0.36 3.43 18.80
N PHE A 151 1.03 2.37 19.26
CA PHE A 151 0.41 1.42 20.17
C PHE A 151 0.09 2.08 21.52
N PRO A 152 -1.10 1.85 22.09
CA PRO A 152 -1.43 2.38 23.41
C PRO A 152 -0.47 1.82 24.47
N TYR A 153 0.01 2.68 25.36
CA TYR A 153 0.86 2.27 26.48
C TYR A 153 0.12 1.28 27.38
N SER A 154 0.60 0.04 27.40
CA SER A 154 0.14 -1.00 28.30
C SER A 154 1.27 -1.39 29.24
N LYS A 155 0.96 -1.43 30.53
CA LYS A 155 1.83 -1.91 31.61
C LYS A 155 2.31 -3.36 31.43
N TRP A 156 1.68 -4.13 30.53
CA TRP A 156 1.92 -5.58 30.37
C TRP A 156 2.21 -6.02 28.92
N ALA A 157 2.71 -5.11 28.07
CA ALA A 157 2.96 -5.27 26.62
C ALA A 157 1.80 -4.84 25.72
N PRO A 158 2.06 -4.55 24.41
CA PRO A 158 1.04 -4.08 23.48
C PRO A 158 -0.12 -5.06 23.36
N ASP A 159 -1.30 -4.64 23.82
CA ASP A 159 -2.51 -5.44 23.71
C ASP A 159 -2.90 -5.60 22.22
N ARG A 160 -3.37 -6.79 21.84
CA ARG A 160 -3.81 -7.17 20.49
C ARG A 160 -5.35 -7.18 20.38
N SER A 161 -6.02 -6.46 21.26
CA SER A 161 -7.46 -6.24 21.27
C SER A 161 -7.93 -5.29 20.16
N ASP A 162 -9.25 -5.28 19.95
CA ASP A 162 -9.93 -4.39 19.01
C ASP A 162 -9.69 -2.90 19.34
N TYR A 163 -9.52 -2.56 20.62
CA TYR A 163 -9.19 -1.19 21.01
C TYR A 163 -7.82 -0.75 20.46
N SER A 164 -6.79 -1.56 20.70
CA SER A 164 -5.44 -1.30 20.18
C SER A 164 -5.43 -1.28 18.65
N PHE A 165 -6.18 -2.18 18.01
CA PHE A 165 -6.34 -2.18 16.56
C PHE A 165 -6.89 -0.84 16.07
N ASN A 166 -8.03 -0.39 16.59
CA ASN A 166 -8.66 0.88 16.17
C ASN A 166 -7.74 2.09 16.37
N ARG A 167 -6.84 2.05 17.37
CA ARG A 167 -5.84 3.11 17.58
C ARG A 167 -4.76 3.12 16.50
N VAL A 168 -4.21 1.97 16.14
CA VAL A 168 -3.10 1.88 15.18
C VAL A 168 -3.57 1.74 13.73
N ARG A 169 -4.85 1.40 13.49
CA ARG A 169 -5.43 1.17 12.17
C ARG A 169 -5.12 2.29 11.17
N PRO A 170 -5.19 3.59 11.50
CA PRO A 170 -4.85 4.64 10.54
C PRO A 170 -3.42 4.53 9.99
N ILE A 171 -2.44 4.28 10.86
CA ILE A 171 -1.03 4.12 10.43
C ILE A 171 -0.81 2.78 9.74
N LEU A 172 -1.53 1.73 10.15
CA LEU A 172 -1.47 0.44 9.48
C LEU A 172 -1.99 0.52 8.04
N MET A 173 -3.05 1.30 7.81
CA MET A 173 -3.53 1.60 6.46
C MET A 173 -2.54 2.46 5.68
N GLU A 174 -1.86 3.43 6.32
CA GLU A 174 -0.79 4.21 5.68
C GLU A 174 0.39 3.31 5.21
N VAL A 175 0.78 2.31 6.02
CA VAL A 175 1.77 1.29 5.62
C VAL A 175 1.28 0.49 4.42
N LYS A 176 0.04 0.00 4.49
CA LYS A 176 -0.58 -0.80 3.43
C LYS A 176 -0.64 -0.02 2.11
N ASP A 177 -1.16 1.19 2.15
CA ASP A 177 -1.29 2.07 0.99
C ASP A 177 0.08 2.41 0.41
N ALA A 178 1.10 2.64 1.24
CA ALA A 178 2.46 2.88 0.76
C ALA A 178 3.02 1.67 -0.01
N ILE A 179 2.88 0.45 0.51
CA ILE A 179 3.35 -0.77 -0.18
C ILE A 179 2.63 -0.92 -1.52
N ILE A 180 1.30 -0.80 -1.54
CA ILE A 180 0.49 -0.97 -2.75
C ILE A 180 0.80 0.13 -3.77
N HIS A 181 0.95 1.37 -3.32
CA HIS A 181 1.22 2.52 -4.18
C HIS A 181 2.57 2.40 -4.91
N TYR A 182 3.62 1.97 -4.22
CA TYR A 182 4.95 1.87 -4.82
C TYR A 182 5.17 0.58 -5.61
N MET A 183 4.35 -0.45 -5.41
CA MET A 183 4.54 -1.75 -6.06
C MET A 183 4.63 -1.69 -7.61
N PRO A 184 3.74 -0.99 -8.34
CA PRO A 184 3.81 -0.93 -9.80
C PRO A 184 5.13 -0.35 -10.32
N TYR A 185 5.74 0.59 -9.59
CA TYR A 185 7.01 1.22 -9.98
C TYR A 185 8.20 0.25 -9.96
N PHE A 186 8.10 -0.88 -9.26
CA PHE A 186 9.20 -1.85 -9.15
C PHE A 186 8.87 -3.18 -9.83
N VAL A 187 7.63 -3.65 -9.68
CA VAL A 187 7.22 -5.00 -10.14
C VAL A 187 6.76 -4.99 -11.59
N GLU A 188 6.15 -3.91 -12.07
CA GLU A 188 5.64 -3.88 -13.43
C GLU A 188 6.78 -3.63 -14.43
N PRO A 189 7.02 -4.52 -15.41
CA PRO A 189 8.14 -4.34 -16.35
C PRO A 189 7.98 -3.09 -17.23
N SER A 190 6.73 -2.69 -17.52
CA SER A 190 6.38 -1.48 -18.28
C SER A 190 6.77 -0.18 -17.58
N SER A 191 6.96 -0.21 -16.26
CA SER A 191 7.40 0.95 -15.48
C SER A 191 8.87 1.33 -15.72
N TYR A 192 9.65 0.42 -16.33
CA TYR A 192 11.05 0.65 -16.66
C TYR A 192 11.15 1.22 -18.07
N THR A 193 11.80 2.37 -18.18
CA THR A 193 12.22 2.92 -19.46
C THR A 193 13.28 2.02 -20.10
N ARG A 194 13.48 2.18 -21.41
CA ARG A 194 14.41 1.34 -22.18
C ARG A 194 15.85 1.36 -21.62
N ASP A 195 16.30 2.50 -21.13
CA ASP A 195 17.60 2.70 -20.49
C ASP A 195 17.71 2.01 -19.12
N MET A 196 16.63 1.94 -18.34
CA MET A 196 16.58 1.28 -17.03
C MET A 196 16.17 -0.21 -17.12
N ALA A 197 15.94 -0.76 -18.30
CA ALA A 197 15.45 -2.13 -18.46
C ALA A 197 16.37 -3.21 -17.84
N HIS A 198 17.66 -2.86 -17.66
CA HIS A 198 18.69 -3.68 -17.03
C HIS A 198 18.56 -3.77 -15.50
N GLU A 199 17.88 -2.82 -14.85
CA GLU A 199 17.62 -2.83 -13.41
C GLU A 199 16.57 -3.89 -13.02
N TYR A 200 15.80 -4.35 -13.99
CA TYR A 200 14.86 -5.46 -13.82
C TYR A 200 15.54 -6.78 -14.16
N PRO A 201 15.45 -7.83 -13.31
CA PRO A 201 14.48 -8.01 -12.23
C PRO A 201 14.99 -7.63 -10.82
N ASP A 202 16.26 -7.26 -10.68
CA ASP A 202 16.92 -6.95 -9.40
C ASP A 202 16.07 -6.01 -8.54
N HIS A 203 15.55 -4.94 -9.14
CA HIS A 203 14.75 -3.96 -8.42
C HIS A 203 13.38 -4.50 -7.97
N ALA A 204 12.75 -5.36 -8.78
CA ALA A 204 11.48 -5.99 -8.43
C ALA A 204 11.63 -6.93 -7.22
N PHE A 205 12.61 -7.83 -7.29
CA PHE A 205 12.90 -8.78 -6.19
C PHE A 205 13.35 -8.05 -4.92
N GLY A 206 14.19 -7.01 -5.05
CA GLY A 206 14.63 -6.21 -3.91
C GLY A 206 13.47 -5.50 -3.20
N PHE A 207 12.55 -4.88 -3.94
CA PHE A 207 11.36 -4.26 -3.34
C PHE A 207 10.44 -5.31 -2.68
N LEU A 208 10.16 -6.41 -3.39
CA LEU A 208 9.29 -7.48 -2.89
C LEU A 208 9.83 -8.12 -1.61
N GLN A 209 11.15 -8.33 -1.51
CA GLN A 209 11.82 -8.77 -0.29
C GLN A 209 11.52 -7.81 0.86
N ILE A 210 11.84 -6.52 0.70
CA ILE A 210 11.69 -5.51 1.76
C ILE A 210 10.24 -5.41 2.22
N ALA A 211 9.31 -5.33 1.28
CA ALA A 211 7.88 -5.22 1.57
C ALA A 211 7.37 -6.48 2.28
N THR A 212 7.71 -7.68 1.79
CA THR A 212 7.28 -8.94 2.40
C THR A 212 7.86 -9.12 3.80
N SER A 213 9.13 -8.80 4.00
CA SER A 213 9.76 -8.81 5.33
C SER A 213 9.08 -7.84 6.30
N LEU A 214 8.64 -6.67 5.85
CA LEU A 214 7.88 -5.74 6.69
C LEU A 214 6.51 -6.31 7.06
N VAL A 215 5.79 -6.89 6.09
CA VAL A 215 4.49 -7.54 6.34
C VAL A 215 4.64 -8.70 7.33
N HIS A 216 5.77 -9.43 7.30
CA HIS A 216 6.08 -10.44 8.31
C HIS A 216 6.16 -9.91 9.75
N ARG A 217 6.53 -8.63 9.92
CA ARG A 217 6.66 -7.98 11.24
C ARG A 217 5.40 -7.24 11.69
N LEU A 218 4.39 -7.10 10.83
CA LEU A 218 3.12 -6.49 11.20
C LEU A 218 2.43 -7.28 12.33
N PRO A 219 1.69 -6.60 13.23
CA PRO A 219 1.05 -7.22 14.38
C PRO A 219 0.01 -8.26 13.96
N LEU A 220 0.00 -9.38 14.69
CA LEU A 220 -1.09 -10.37 14.64
C LEU A 220 -2.16 -9.99 15.68
N TRP A 221 -3.38 -9.77 15.21
CA TRP A 221 -4.54 -9.40 16.03
C TRP A 221 -5.28 -10.63 16.53
N GLN A 222 -5.95 -10.51 17.68
CA GLN A 222 -6.80 -11.58 18.20
C GLN A 222 -8.02 -11.83 17.30
N ASN A 223 -8.52 -10.76 16.69
CA ASN A 223 -9.61 -10.82 15.73
C ASN A 223 -9.10 -11.20 14.33
N ALA A 224 -9.62 -12.29 13.78
CA ALA A 224 -9.25 -12.78 12.45
C ALA A 224 -9.56 -11.76 11.34
N THR A 225 -10.68 -11.04 11.42
CA THR A 225 -11.07 -10.04 10.42
C THR A 225 -10.05 -8.90 10.31
N HIS A 226 -9.45 -8.49 11.43
CA HIS A 226 -8.39 -7.47 11.43
C HIS A 226 -7.11 -7.98 10.77
N ASN A 227 -6.78 -9.26 10.92
CA ASN A 227 -5.67 -9.88 10.20
C ASN A 227 -5.95 -9.98 8.69
N ASP A 228 -7.20 -10.29 8.33
CA ASP A 228 -7.65 -10.39 6.93
C ASP A 228 -7.52 -9.05 6.21
N GLU A 229 -8.05 -7.98 6.80
CA GLU A 229 -8.02 -6.62 6.25
C GLU A 229 -6.60 -6.05 6.06
N THR A 230 -5.63 -6.55 6.83
CA THR A 230 -4.30 -5.95 6.94
C THR A 230 -3.22 -6.86 6.35
N ARG A 231 -2.71 -7.78 7.15
CA ARG A 231 -1.57 -8.64 6.81
C ARG A 231 -1.91 -9.60 5.68
N ASN A 232 -3.07 -10.27 5.72
CA ASN A 232 -3.43 -11.27 4.71
C ASN A 232 -3.71 -10.61 3.35
N ASP A 233 -4.44 -9.48 3.33
CA ASP A 233 -4.64 -8.73 2.09
C ASP A 233 -3.32 -8.28 1.47
N LEU A 234 -2.38 -7.79 2.28
CA LEU A 234 -1.03 -7.46 1.81
C LEU A 234 -0.28 -8.68 1.28
N TYR A 235 -0.41 -9.86 1.90
CA TYR A 235 0.20 -11.08 1.36
C TYR A 235 -0.39 -11.49 0.02
N ILE A 236 -1.70 -11.34 -0.18
CA ILE A 236 -2.33 -11.64 -1.48
C ILE A 236 -1.73 -10.75 -2.58
N VAL A 237 -1.59 -9.45 -2.30
CA VAL A 237 -1.02 -8.49 -3.25
C VAL A 237 0.46 -8.78 -3.51
N LEU A 238 1.25 -9.02 -2.46
CA LEU A 238 2.67 -9.35 -2.59
C LEU A 238 2.90 -10.69 -3.29
N GLY A 239 2.10 -11.71 -2.99
CA GLY A 239 2.19 -13.01 -3.65
C GLY A 239 1.91 -12.90 -5.14
N ARG A 240 0.94 -12.07 -5.56
CA ARG A 240 0.74 -11.73 -6.98
C ARG A 240 1.96 -11.03 -7.57
N GLY A 241 2.56 -10.10 -6.83
CA GLY A 241 3.80 -9.42 -7.24
C GLY A 241 4.97 -10.39 -7.44
N TRP A 242 5.17 -11.33 -6.52
CA TRP A 242 6.16 -12.39 -6.65
C TRP A 242 5.91 -13.27 -7.87
N ASN A 243 4.67 -13.70 -8.10
CA ASN A 243 4.32 -14.46 -9.31
C ASN A 243 4.62 -13.69 -10.59
N ALA A 244 4.24 -12.41 -10.67
CA ALA A 244 4.52 -11.57 -11.82
C ALA A 244 6.03 -11.41 -12.06
N ALA A 245 6.79 -11.18 -10.99
CA ALA A 245 8.25 -11.06 -11.05
C ALA A 245 8.92 -12.35 -11.55
N CYS A 246 8.51 -13.49 -11.01
CA CYS A 246 8.96 -14.81 -11.44
C CYS A 246 8.58 -15.09 -12.90
N ALA A 247 7.34 -14.83 -13.31
CA ALA A 247 6.88 -15.06 -14.68
C ALA A 247 7.68 -14.24 -15.70
N GLU A 248 7.95 -12.97 -15.41
CA GLU A 248 8.76 -12.13 -16.28
C GLU A 248 10.24 -12.57 -16.30
N LEU A 249 10.78 -13.01 -15.17
CA LEU A 249 12.12 -13.62 -15.13
C LEU A 249 12.18 -14.85 -16.04
N VAL A 250 11.18 -15.74 -15.95
CA VAL A 250 11.04 -16.91 -16.83
C VAL A 250 11.02 -16.49 -18.29
N ARG A 251 10.21 -15.48 -18.62
CA ARG A 251 10.07 -14.95 -19.98
C ARG A 251 11.42 -14.44 -20.51
N ARG A 252 12.15 -13.63 -19.73
CA ARG A 252 13.47 -13.08 -20.11
C ARG A 252 14.54 -14.15 -20.30
N VAL A 253 14.54 -15.18 -19.47
CA VAL A 253 15.51 -16.29 -19.61
C VAL A 253 15.20 -17.12 -20.86
N LYS A 254 13.92 -17.46 -21.10
CA LYS A 254 13.52 -18.35 -22.21
C LYS A 254 13.49 -17.67 -23.57
N GLU A 255 12.92 -16.47 -23.65
CA GLU A 255 12.68 -15.78 -24.93
C GLU A 255 13.84 -14.88 -25.33
N GLU A 256 14.44 -14.16 -24.37
CA GLU A 256 15.51 -13.20 -24.65
C GLU A 256 16.91 -13.81 -24.47
N GLY A 257 17.00 -15.02 -23.92
CA GLY A 257 18.28 -15.69 -23.64
C GLY A 257 19.13 -14.96 -22.60
N LYS A 258 18.53 -14.08 -21.80
CA LYS A 258 19.25 -13.34 -20.76
C LYS A 258 19.73 -14.29 -19.68
N MET A 259 21.02 -14.24 -19.39
CA MET A 259 21.63 -15.00 -18.31
C MET A 259 21.88 -14.06 -17.12
N PHE A 260 21.52 -14.52 -15.94
CA PHE A 260 21.77 -13.83 -14.68
C PHE A 260 22.87 -14.56 -13.92
N ALA A 261 23.62 -13.83 -13.09
CA ALA A 261 24.64 -14.45 -12.26
C ALA A 261 24.00 -15.47 -11.30
N SER A 262 24.54 -16.68 -11.24
CA SER A 262 23.99 -17.77 -10.40
C SER A 262 23.90 -17.38 -8.92
N SER A 263 24.83 -16.56 -8.42
CA SER A 263 24.80 -16.04 -7.05
C SER A 263 23.54 -15.20 -6.78
N VAL A 264 23.19 -14.30 -7.69
CA VAL A 264 22.05 -13.39 -7.57
C VAL A 264 20.73 -14.15 -7.67
N VAL A 265 20.61 -15.06 -8.65
CA VAL A 265 19.44 -15.93 -8.78
C VAL A 265 19.26 -16.82 -7.55
N THR A 266 20.37 -17.33 -7.00
CA THR A 266 20.34 -18.13 -5.77
C THR A 266 19.85 -17.30 -4.58
N GLU A 267 20.29 -16.04 -4.45
CA GLU A 267 19.82 -15.13 -3.40
C GLU A 267 18.31 -14.88 -3.52
N TRP A 268 17.80 -14.57 -4.72
CA TRP A 268 16.35 -14.40 -4.93
C TRP A 268 15.55 -15.65 -4.58
N GLY A 269 16.06 -16.83 -4.96
CA GLY A 269 15.45 -18.11 -4.63
C GLY A 269 15.41 -18.35 -3.12
N GLN A 270 16.50 -18.09 -2.40
CA GLN A 270 16.56 -18.25 -0.94
C GLN A 270 15.60 -17.29 -0.22
N ASN A 271 15.57 -16.04 -0.67
CA ASN A 271 14.65 -15.01 -0.17
C ASN A 271 13.19 -15.44 -0.32
N LEU A 272 12.80 -15.86 -1.53
CA LEU A 272 11.45 -16.33 -1.80
C LEU A 272 11.09 -17.59 -0.99
N LEU A 273 12.02 -18.54 -0.85
CA LEU A 273 11.80 -19.74 -0.02
C LEU A 273 11.60 -19.40 1.46
N THR A 274 12.38 -18.45 1.98
CA THR A 274 12.22 -17.95 3.36
C THR A 274 10.82 -17.36 3.57
N HIS A 275 10.33 -16.60 2.60
CA HIS A 275 8.98 -16.05 2.65
C HIS A 275 7.89 -17.12 2.57
N VAL A 276 8.04 -18.11 1.69
CA VAL A 276 7.13 -19.26 1.58
C VAL A 276 7.01 -20.00 2.90
N GLU A 277 8.14 -20.29 3.55
CA GLU A 277 8.17 -20.95 4.86
C GLU A 277 7.41 -20.12 5.90
N HIS A 278 7.65 -18.80 5.94
CA HIS A 278 6.99 -17.92 6.90
C HIS A 278 5.46 -17.84 6.72
N VAL A 279 4.97 -17.90 5.48
CA VAL A 279 3.51 -17.88 5.19
C VAL A 279 2.89 -19.27 5.09
N GLY A 280 3.68 -20.34 5.25
CA GLY A 280 3.23 -21.73 5.10
C GLY A 280 2.74 -22.07 3.69
N GLY A 281 3.37 -21.51 2.65
CA GLY A 281 3.02 -21.74 1.24
C GLY A 281 1.72 -21.11 0.76
N ARG A 282 1.10 -20.23 1.54
CA ARG A 282 -0.18 -19.58 1.21
C ARG A 282 0.00 -18.34 0.33
N PHE A 283 -1.14 -17.75 -0.06
CA PHE A 283 -1.22 -16.43 -0.72
C PHE A 283 -0.51 -16.33 -2.08
N GLY A 284 -0.30 -17.44 -2.79
CA GLY A 284 0.37 -17.43 -4.09
C GLY A 284 1.89 -17.61 -4.02
N PHE A 285 2.49 -17.68 -2.83
CA PHE A 285 3.95 -17.76 -2.70
C PHE A 285 4.50 -19.14 -3.14
N ALA A 286 3.74 -20.22 -2.93
CA ALA A 286 4.16 -21.56 -3.36
C ALA A 286 4.22 -21.66 -4.89
N GLU A 287 3.22 -21.09 -5.56
CA GLU A 287 3.13 -21.00 -7.02
C GLU A 287 4.27 -20.18 -7.60
N ALA A 288 4.66 -19.08 -6.93
CA ALA A 288 5.83 -18.29 -7.33
C ALA A 288 7.13 -19.10 -7.23
N VAL A 289 7.31 -19.91 -6.18
CA VAL A 289 8.47 -20.81 -6.05
C VAL A 289 8.49 -21.87 -7.14
N GLU A 290 7.34 -22.45 -7.47
CA GLU A 290 7.24 -23.45 -8.53
C GLU A 290 7.64 -22.84 -9.88
N ALA A 291 7.09 -21.66 -10.22
CA ALA A 291 7.44 -20.92 -11.43
C ALA A 291 8.93 -20.57 -11.47
N PHE A 292 9.50 -20.14 -10.34
CA PHE A 292 10.92 -19.83 -10.22
C PHE A 292 11.79 -21.08 -10.45
N ARG A 293 11.47 -22.21 -9.80
CA ARG A 293 12.21 -23.47 -9.92
C ARG A 293 12.15 -24.05 -11.32
N ALA A 294 11.02 -23.94 -12.01
CA ALA A 294 10.86 -24.45 -13.37
C ALA A 294 11.87 -23.84 -14.37
N THR A 295 12.40 -22.65 -14.08
CA THR A 295 13.30 -21.93 -15.00
C THR A 295 14.69 -21.72 -14.42
N CYS A 296 14.79 -21.49 -13.11
CA CYS A 296 16.03 -21.20 -12.42
C CYS A 296 16.51 -22.35 -11.53
N GLY A 297 15.78 -23.47 -11.44
CA GLY A 297 16.12 -24.61 -10.58
C GLY A 297 17.47 -25.25 -10.91
N TRP A 298 17.91 -25.19 -12.17
CA TRP A 298 19.24 -25.63 -12.59
C TRP A 298 20.38 -24.74 -12.05
N MET A 299 20.08 -23.48 -11.67
CA MET A 299 21.06 -22.51 -11.16
C MET A 299 21.20 -22.53 -9.65
N ILE A 300 20.34 -23.24 -8.92
CA ILE A 300 20.36 -23.33 -7.45
C ILE A 300 21.12 -24.61 -7.06
N PRO A 301 22.34 -24.51 -6.50
CA PRO A 301 23.09 -25.68 -6.08
C PRO A 301 22.31 -26.45 -5.00
N GLY A 302 22.03 -27.74 -5.23
CA GLY A 302 21.28 -28.60 -4.30
C GLY A 302 19.76 -28.65 -4.52
N SER A 303 19.22 -27.93 -5.50
CA SER A 303 17.84 -28.16 -5.95
C SER A 303 17.84 -29.37 -6.90
N ALA A 304 17.58 -30.56 -6.36
CA ALA A 304 17.32 -31.75 -7.18
C ALA A 304 15.97 -31.59 -7.89
N VAL A 305 15.91 -30.71 -8.88
CA VAL A 305 14.84 -30.69 -9.87
C VAL A 305 15.35 -31.52 -11.03
N GLY A 306 14.88 -32.78 -11.07
CA GLY A 306 15.22 -33.75 -12.08
C GLY A 306 14.97 -33.22 -13.49
N GLY A 307 16.04 -32.79 -14.15
CA GLY A 307 16.09 -32.70 -15.59
C GLY A 307 16.05 -34.11 -16.16
N ASN A 308 15.00 -34.39 -16.94
CA ASN A 308 14.82 -35.63 -17.67
C ASN A 308 15.92 -35.74 -18.75
N THR A 309 17.11 -36.21 -18.41
CA THR A 309 18.15 -36.59 -19.38
C THR A 309 18.31 -38.10 -19.37
N VAL A 310 17.88 -38.70 -20.47
CA VAL A 310 18.05 -40.11 -20.79
C VAL A 310 19.54 -40.44 -20.89
N GLY A 311 20.00 -41.42 -20.10
CA GLY A 311 21.22 -42.18 -20.36
C GLY A 311 22.36 -42.02 -19.33
N GLY A 312 22.67 -43.10 -18.61
CA GLY A 312 23.99 -43.34 -18.03
C GLY A 312 24.03 -43.71 -16.55
N LEU A 313 24.20 -45.00 -16.27
CA LEU A 313 24.47 -45.60 -14.96
C LEU A 313 25.76 -45.08 -14.31
N LEU A 314 25.76 -44.91 -12.97
CA LEU A 314 26.63 -45.58 -11.98
C LEU A 314 26.80 -44.76 -10.68
N GLY A 315 26.36 -45.34 -9.56
CA GLY A 315 27.04 -45.34 -8.25
C GLY A 315 27.16 -44.05 -7.42
N SER A 316 26.50 -44.01 -6.25
CA SER A 316 27.15 -44.23 -4.93
C SER A 316 26.42 -43.51 -3.79
N ASN A 317 26.28 -44.23 -2.68
CA ASN A 317 25.60 -43.85 -1.44
C ASN A 317 26.35 -42.76 -0.65
N ASN A 318 25.62 -41.77 -0.12
CA ASN A 318 25.89 -41.23 1.22
C ASN A 318 24.67 -40.48 1.77
N THR A 319 23.91 -41.11 2.68
CA THR A 319 22.82 -40.49 3.44
C THR A 319 23.33 -40.09 4.82
N ASN A 320 23.68 -38.81 5.00
CA ASN A 320 23.61 -38.15 6.31
C ASN A 320 23.73 -36.63 6.16
N SER A 321 22.58 -35.98 5.98
CA SER A 321 22.38 -34.55 6.23
C SER A 321 20.88 -34.34 6.49
N PRO A 322 20.48 -33.67 7.58
CA PRO A 322 19.07 -33.39 7.82
C PRO A 322 18.58 -32.41 6.75
N LEU A 323 17.69 -32.89 5.86
CA LEU A 323 17.04 -32.04 4.85
C LEU A 323 16.18 -30.99 5.57
N PRO A 324 16.32 -29.67 5.28
CA PRO A 324 15.51 -28.63 5.93
C PRO A 324 14.02 -28.62 5.51
N TYR A 325 13.58 -29.59 4.70
CA TYR A 325 12.31 -29.52 3.97
C TYR A 325 11.45 -30.77 4.19
N ALA A 326 11.34 -31.24 5.44
CA ALA A 326 10.53 -32.42 5.79
C ALA A 326 9.04 -32.28 5.41
N TRP A 327 8.51 -31.05 5.31
CA TRP A 327 7.13 -30.79 4.86
C TRP A 327 6.90 -31.00 3.36
N MET A 328 7.96 -31.13 2.54
CA MET A 328 7.86 -31.43 1.10
C MET A 328 7.76 -32.94 0.79
N ALA A 329 8.00 -33.82 1.76
CA ALA A 329 7.95 -35.28 1.56
C ALA A 329 6.55 -35.89 1.74
N ALA A 330 5.59 -35.13 2.28
CA ALA A 330 4.21 -35.55 2.40
C ALA A 330 3.44 -35.10 1.14
N GLY A 331 3.13 -36.05 0.26
CA GLY A 331 2.47 -35.79 -1.01
C GLY A 331 1.19 -34.96 -0.89
N HIS A 332 1.11 -33.90 -1.69
CA HIS A 332 -0.17 -33.32 -2.06
C HIS A 332 -0.87 -34.27 -3.03
N THR A 333 -1.84 -35.01 -2.52
CA THR A 333 -2.89 -35.57 -3.37
C THR A 333 -3.77 -34.42 -3.86
N PRO A 334 -4.02 -34.28 -5.16
CA PRO A 334 -4.99 -33.30 -5.64
C PRO A 334 -6.38 -33.75 -5.16
N ALA A 335 -7.02 -32.93 -4.35
CA ALA A 335 -8.42 -33.12 -4.00
C ALA A 335 -9.28 -32.93 -5.25
N THR A 336 -9.70 -34.05 -5.85
CA THR A 336 -10.75 -34.09 -6.87
C THR A 336 -12.09 -33.70 -6.23
N GLY A 337 -12.46 -32.43 -6.36
CA GLY A 337 -13.85 -31.98 -6.18
C GLY A 337 -14.69 -32.29 -7.44
N PRO A 338 -15.99 -32.58 -7.31
CA PRO A 338 -16.84 -32.96 -8.44
C PRO A 338 -17.11 -31.78 -9.39
N PRO A 339 -17.36 -32.06 -10.70
CA PRO A 339 -17.47 -31.02 -11.71
C PRO A 339 -18.78 -30.23 -11.60
N LEU A 340 -18.67 -28.90 -11.48
CA LEU A 340 -19.77 -27.98 -11.67
C LEU A 340 -20.01 -27.79 -13.18
N HIS A 341 -21.09 -28.38 -13.68
CA HIS A 341 -21.61 -28.11 -15.03
C HIS A 341 -22.07 -26.65 -15.12
N TYR A 342 -21.28 -25.81 -15.79
CA TYR A 342 -21.77 -24.52 -16.30
C TYR A 342 -22.29 -24.71 -17.72
N HIS A 343 -23.62 -24.66 -17.86
CA HIS A 343 -24.29 -24.47 -19.15
C HIS A 343 -23.97 -23.05 -19.66
N SER A 344 -23.31 -22.98 -20.82
CA SER A 344 -23.20 -21.75 -21.61
C SER A 344 -24.37 -21.69 -22.60
N PRO A 345 -25.18 -20.61 -22.66
CA PRO A 345 -26.06 -20.38 -23.79
C PRO A 345 -25.27 -19.74 -24.93
N SER A 346 -25.23 -20.44 -26.06
CA SER A 346 -24.68 -19.98 -27.34
C SER A 346 -25.55 -18.90 -27.96
N LEU A 347 -24.94 -17.79 -28.33
CA LEU A 347 -25.50 -16.81 -29.27
C LEU A 347 -25.33 -17.35 -30.70
N SER A 348 -26.43 -17.62 -31.40
CA SER A 348 -26.48 -17.80 -32.85
C SER A 348 -27.83 -17.33 -33.39
N GLN A 349 -27.73 -16.44 -34.37
CA GLN A 349 -28.73 -15.88 -35.28
C GLN A 349 -29.89 -16.81 -35.69
N GLN A 350 -31.10 -16.25 -35.89
CA GLN A 350 -31.70 -16.12 -37.23
C GLN A 350 -33.07 -15.40 -37.21
N TYR A 351 -33.21 -14.46 -38.14
CA TYR A 351 -34.37 -14.15 -38.98
C TYR A 351 -35.71 -14.86 -38.67
N HIS A 352 -36.73 -14.09 -38.30
CA HIS A 352 -37.85 -13.73 -39.18
C HIS A 352 -38.73 -12.64 -38.56
#